data_AF-A0A1G6RLE9-F1
#
_entry.id   AF-A0A1G6RLE9-F1
#
_cell.length_a   1.000
_cell.length_b   1.000
_cell.length_c   1.000
_cell.angle_alpha   90.00
_cell.angle_beta   90.00
_cell.angle_gamma   90.00
#
_symmetry.space_group_name_H-M   'P 1'
#
loop_
_entity.id
_entity.type
_entity.pdbx_description
1 polymer ?
#
loop_
_entity_poly.entity_id
_entity_poly.type
_entity_poly.pdbx_seq_one_letter_code
_entity_poly.pdbx_strand_id
1 'polypeptide(L)'
;MRCGFSACPSLPAGTLTLALETGWDLSSLTPGTTANVDVTVWGARRGDFADASLDTSSIACVLECHVWSNNRVRVTARNVSASTVDLAATRLAMQVTKRRMS
;
A
#
# COMPACT_ATOMS: atom_id res chain seq x y z
N MET A 1 15.93 36.30 5.33
CA MET A 1 16.32 34.91 5.00
C MET A 1 15.84 33.98 6.10
N ARG A 2 14.64 33.40 5.95
CA ARG A 2 14.17 32.26 6.76
C ARG A 2 13.17 31.46 5.93
N CYS A 3 13.63 30.34 5.37
CA CYS A 3 12.77 29.31 4.81
C CYS A 3 12.54 28.30 5.93
N GLY A 4 11.30 28.18 6.42
CA GLY A 4 10.93 27.20 7.43
C GLY A 4 10.71 25.85 6.74
N PHE A 5 11.68 24.95 6.86
CA PHE A 5 11.52 23.56 6.45
C PHE A 5 10.47 22.90 7.34
N SER A 6 9.31 22.58 6.74
CA SER A 6 8.29 21.73 7.33
C SER A 6 8.93 20.43 7.82
N ALA A 7 8.71 20.09 9.08
CA ALA A 7 9.34 18.96 9.76
C ALA A 7 9.18 17.65 8.97
N CYS A 8 10.27 17.13 8.44
CA CYS A 8 10.38 15.69 8.19
C CYS A 8 10.50 15.03 9.57
N PRO A 9 9.64 14.06 9.94
CA PRO A 9 9.93 13.25 11.11
C PRO A 9 11.25 12.51 10.87
N SER A 10 12.25 12.79 11.70
CA SER A 10 13.55 12.13 11.67
C SER A 10 13.38 10.71 12.21
N LEU A 11 13.28 9.72 11.30
CA LEU A 11 13.31 8.31 11.67
C LEU A 11 14.74 7.91 12.09
N PRO A 12 14.92 7.11 13.15
CA PRO A 12 16.22 6.61 13.58
C PRO A 12 16.96 5.93 12.42
N ALA A 13 18.27 6.17 12.32
CA ALA A 13 19.14 5.52 11.34
C ALA A 13 19.18 4.00 11.61
N GLY A 14 18.22 3.27 11.05
CA GLY A 14 18.02 1.86 11.34
C GLY A 14 16.97 1.22 10.43
N THR A 15 15.85 1.90 10.19
CA THR A 15 14.82 1.47 9.22
C THR A 15 14.04 2.68 8.73
N LEU A 16 14.22 3.09 7.47
CA LEU A 16 13.44 4.18 6.87
C LEU A 16 12.13 3.59 6.36
N THR A 17 11.26 3.26 7.29
CA THR A 17 9.95 2.67 7.01
C THR A 17 8.87 3.72 7.15
N LEU A 18 8.05 3.85 6.11
CA LEU A 18 6.84 4.64 6.11
C LEU A 18 5.66 3.69 6.28
N ALA A 19 4.75 3.99 7.20
CA ALA A 19 3.55 3.20 7.43
C ALA A 19 2.31 4.07 7.29
N LEU A 20 1.25 3.51 6.72
CA LEU A 20 -0.03 4.17 6.55
C LEU A 20 -1.16 3.15 6.65
N GLU A 21 -2.29 3.57 7.21
CA GLU A 21 -3.55 2.83 7.17
C GLU A 21 -4.63 3.69 6.53
N THR A 22 -5.46 3.09 5.68
CA THR A 22 -6.58 3.77 5.03
C THR A 22 -7.76 2.82 4.82
N GLY A 23 -8.95 3.35 4.61
CA GLY A 23 -10.11 2.54 4.22
C GLY A 23 -10.09 2.25 2.73
N TRP A 24 -10.38 1.01 2.34
CA TRP A 24 -10.63 0.63 0.96
C TRP A 24 -11.98 -0.07 0.85
N ASP A 25 -12.89 0.58 0.13
CA ASP A 25 -14.13 -0.03 -0.33
C ASP A 25 -13.85 -0.78 -1.64
N LEU A 26 -13.73 -2.11 -1.53
CA LEU A 26 -13.37 -2.97 -2.64
C LEU A 26 -14.66 -3.43 -3.33
N SER A 27 -14.84 -3.05 -4.60
CA SER A 27 -15.92 -3.61 -5.40
C SER A 27 -15.84 -5.14 -5.48
N SER A 28 -16.99 -5.80 -5.51
CA SER A 28 -17.07 -7.25 -5.66
C SER A 28 -16.23 -7.74 -6.85
N LEU A 29 -15.42 -8.77 -6.61
CA LEU A 29 -14.49 -9.33 -7.57
C LEU A 29 -14.98 -10.69 -8.03
N THR A 30 -15.33 -10.82 -9.31
CA THR A 30 -15.56 -12.14 -9.92
C THR A 30 -14.26 -12.95 -10.03
N PRO A 31 -14.32 -14.29 -10.18
CA PRO A 31 -13.13 -15.13 -10.26
C PRO A 31 -12.10 -14.62 -11.29
N GLY A 32 -10.83 -14.51 -10.88
CA GLY A 32 -9.73 -14.10 -11.74
C GLY A 32 -9.63 -12.60 -12.04
N THR A 33 -10.56 -11.77 -11.56
CA THR A 33 -10.52 -10.32 -11.77
C THR A 33 -9.66 -9.59 -10.74
N THR A 34 -9.29 -8.35 -11.07
CA THR A 34 -8.49 -7.47 -10.22
C THR A 34 -9.17 -6.13 -10.01
N ALA A 35 -8.91 -5.52 -8.86
CA ALA A 35 -9.19 -4.12 -8.59
C ALA A 35 -7.94 -3.43 -8.07
N ASN A 36 -7.84 -2.13 -8.32
CA ASN A 36 -6.67 -1.33 -7.98
C ASN A 36 -7.08 -0.14 -7.13
N VAL A 37 -6.21 0.26 -6.20
CA VAL A 37 -6.30 1.53 -5.49
C VAL A 37 -4.93 2.21 -5.47
N ASP A 38 -4.93 3.52 -5.68
CA ASP A 38 -3.73 4.35 -5.59
C ASP A 38 -3.75 5.14 -4.29
N VAL A 39 -2.82 4.83 -3.39
CA VAL A 39 -2.74 5.43 -2.06
C VAL A 39 -1.54 6.36 -1.96
N THR A 40 -1.76 7.52 -1.32
CA THR A 40 -0.70 8.51 -1.11
C THR A 40 0.11 8.15 0.13
N VAL A 41 1.37 7.73 -0.06
CA VAL A 41 2.33 7.49 1.02
C VAL A 41 3.45 8.52 0.90
N TRP A 42 3.36 9.59 1.69
CA TRP A 42 4.30 10.70 1.60
C TRP A 42 5.74 10.25 1.89
N GLY A 43 6.64 10.63 0.99
CA GLY A 43 8.03 10.27 1.05
C GLY A 43 8.37 9.02 0.25
N ALA A 44 7.42 8.15 -0.14
CA ALA A 44 7.69 6.98 -0.96
C ALA A 44 8.28 7.38 -2.33
N ARG A 45 9.31 6.68 -2.78
CA ARG A 45 9.97 6.92 -4.07
C ARG A 45 9.95 5.66 -4.90
N ARG A 46 9.87 5.82 -6.22
CA ARG A 46 9.95 4.69 -7.14
C ARG A 46 11.22 3.88 -6.89
N GLY A 47 11.07 2.58 -6.75
CA GLY A 47 12.16 1.66 -6.41
C GLY A 47 12.32 1.36 -4.92
N ASP A 48 11.55 2.01 -4.04
CA ASP A 48 11.34 1.54 -2.67
C ASP A 48 10.51 0.25 -2.67
N PHE A 49 10.65 -0.56 -1.63
CA PHE A 49 9.86 -1.77 -1.45
C PHE A 49 8.54 -1.43 -0.77
N ALA A 50 7.44 -2.03 -1.23
CA ALA A 50 6.11 -1.87 -0.64
C ALA A 50 5.58 -3.23 -0.19
N ASP A 51 4.85 -3.23 0.92
CA ASP A 51 4.03 -4.34 1.41
C ASP A 51 2.65 -3.78 1.80
N ALA A 52 1.61 -4.59 1.67
CA ALA A 52 0.24 -4.21 1.97
C ALA A 52 -0.55 -5.40 2.52
N SER A 53 -1.40 -5.12 3.50
CA SER A 53 -2.31 -6.11 4.09
C SER A 53 -3.72 -5.54 4.23
N LEU A 54 -4.72 -6.41 4.07
CA LEU A 54 -6.11 -6.09 4.36
C LEU A 54 -6.48 -6.66 5.72
N ASP A 55 -7.26 -5.89 6.49
CA ASP A 55 -7.86 -6.34 7.73
C ASP A 55 -9.04 -7.28 7.44
N THR A 56 -8.71 -8.48 6.99
CA THR A 56 -9.65 -9.55 6.65
C THR A 56 -8.99 -10.92 6.86
N SER A 57 -9.79 -11.91 7.23
CA SER A 57 -9.35 -13.32 7.28
C SER A 57 -9.51 -14.05 5.94
N SER A 58 -10.01 -13.36 4.91
CA SER A 58 -10.22 -13.95 3.59
C SER A 58 -8.90 -14.27 2.90
N ILE A 59 -8.74 -15.53 2.50
CA ILE A 59 -7.63 -16.00 1.66
C ILE A 59 -7.94 -15.96 0.16
N ALA A 60 -9.14 -15.49 -0.21
CA ALA A 60 -9.63 -15.53 -1.58
C ALA A 60 -8.98 -14.45 -2.47
N CYS A 61 -8.35 -13.45 -1.86
CA CYS A 61 -7.67 -12.37 -2.57
C CYS A 61 -6.17 -12.35 -2.26
N VAL A 62 -5.36 -12.20 -3.30
CA VAL A 62 -3.93 -11.90 -3.19
C VAL A 62 -3.72 -10.41 -3.45
N LEU A 63 -2.86 -9.78 -2.65
CA LEU A 63 -2.47 -8.39 -2.82
C LEU A 63 -1.10 -8.31 -3.49
N GLU A 64 -1.02 -7.50 -4.53
CA GLU A 64 0.25 -7.07 -5.12
C GLU A 64 0.36 -5.57 -4.91
N CYS A 65 1.52 -5.09 -4.45
CA CYS A 65 1.72 -3.66 -4.25
C CYS A 65 3.09 -3.22 -4.76
N HIS A 66 3.15 -1.99 -5.27
CA HIS A 66 4.40 -1.39 -5.71
C HIS A 66 4.32 0.13 -5.68
N VAL A 67 5.46 0.79 -5.47
CA VAL A 67 5.58 2.25 -5.57
C VAL A 67 5.62 2.65 -7.06
N TRP A 68 4.45 2.87 -7.64
CA TRP A 68 4.26 3.20 -9.06
C TRP A 68 4.81 4.59 -9.41
N SER A 69 4.62 5.58 -8.54
CA SER A 69 5.16 6.93 -8.72
C SER A 69 5.52 7.58 -7.38
N ASN A 70 6.15 8.75 -7.42
CA ASN A 70 6.54 9.46 -6.20
C ASN A 70 5.31 9.72 -5.32
N ASN A 71 5.45 9.37 -4.04
CA ASN A 71 4.41 9.43 -3.01
C ASN A 71 3.17 8.56 -3.31
N ARG A 72 3.22 7.63 -4.27
CA ARG A 72 2.06 6.81 -4.64
C ARG A 72 2.41 5.34 -4.65
N VAL A 73 1.64 4.58 -3.88
CA VAL A 73 1.65 3.11 -3.89
C VAL A 73 0.38 2.65 -4.59
N ARG A 74 0.53 1.79 -5.59
CA ARG A 74 -0.59 1.07 -6.18
C ARG A 74 -0.71 -0.27 -5.48
N VAL A 75 -1.91 -0.58 -5.01
CA VAL A 75 -2.27 -1.90 -4.50
C VAL A 75 -3.29 -2.51 -5.43
N THR A 76 -3.03 -3.74 -5.85
CA THR A 76 -3.87 -4.56 -6.70
C THR A 76 -4.38 -5.73 -5.88
N ALA A 77 -5.70 -5.84 -5.71
CA ALA A 77 -6.32 -7.04 -5.18
C ALA A 77 -6.74 -7.93 -6.34
N ARG A 78 -6.33 -9.20 -6.29
CA ARG A 78 -6.71 -10.22 -7.27
C ARG A 78 -7.52 -11.31 -6.60
N ASN A 79 -8.72 -11.59 -7.10
CA ASN A 79 -9.47 -12.76 -6.68
C ASN A 79 -8.85 -14.02 -7.30
N VAL A 80 -8.29 -14.89 -6.45
CA VAL A 80 -7.66 -16.15 -6.84
C VAL A 80 -8.53 -17.38 -6.55
N SER A 81 -9.74 -17.16 -6.05
CA SER A 81 -10.72 -18.22 -5.78
C SER A 81 -11.59 -18.53 -7.01
N ALA A 82 -12.36 -19.61 -6.92
CA ALA A 82 -13.34 -19.99 -7.95
C ALA A 82 -14.70 -19.29 -7.80
N SER A 83 -14.89 -18.44 -6.79
CA SER A 83 -16.16 -17.78 -6.47
C SER A 83 -16.03 -16.27 -6.49
N THR A 84 -17.15 -15.57 -6.68
CA THR A 84 -17.19 -14.13 -6.49
C THR A 84 -16.90 -13.80 -5.03
N VAL A 85 -16.02 -12.81 -4.81
CA VAL A 85 -15.65 -12.32 -3.49
C VAL A 85 -16.28 -10.95 -3.31
N ASP A 86 -16.99 -10.79 -2.20
CA ASP A 86 -17.53 -9.52 -1.74
C ASP A 86 -16.95 -9.23 -0.36
N LEU A 87 -16.06 -8.24 -0.28
CA LEU A 87 -15.47 -7.80 0.98
C LEU A 87 -16.15 -6.49 1.35
N ALA A 88 -16.73 -6.44 2.55
CA ALA A 88 -17.14 -5.16 3.11
C ALA A 88 -15.95 -4.21 3.18
N ALA A 89 -16.22 -2.91 3.13
CA ALA A 89 -15.20 -1.87 3.28
C ALA A 89 -14.29 -2.19 4.48
N THR A 90 -13.00 -2.33 4.21
CA THR A 90 -12.01 -2.82 5.17
C THR A 90 -10.80 -1.89 5.22
N ARG A 91 -9.98 -2.06 6.25
CA ARG A 91 -8.73 -1.32 6.43
C ARG A 91 -7.63 -1.95 5.60
N LEU A 92 -6.94 -1.11 4.86
CA LEU A 92 -5.75 -1.43 4.10
C LEU A 92 -4.56 -0.78 4.80
N ALA A 93 -3.68 -1.62 5.36
CA ALA A 93 -2.40 -1.20 5.92
C ALA A 93 -1.31 -1.33 4.87
N MET A 94 -0.36 -0.39 4.88
CA MET A 94 0.76 -0.37 3.95
C MET A 94 2.05 -0.03 4.66
N GLN A 95 3.12 -0.65 4.19
CA GLN A 95 4.48 -0.35 4.61
C GLN A 95 5.35 -0.10 3.39
N VAL A 96 6.08 1.02 3.36
CA VAL A 96 7.10 1.30 2.36
C VAL A 96 8.47 1.36 3.02
N THR A 97 9.37 0.47 2.60
CA THR A 97 10.74 0.40 3.11
C THR A 97 11.70 0.95 2.06
N LYS A 98 12.55 1.91 2.46
CA LYS A 98 13.56 2.46 1.54
C LYS A 98 14.50 1.41 1.02
N ARG A 99 14.72 1.43 -0.29
CA ARG A 99 15.78 0.64 -0.91
C ARG A 99 17.14 1.14 -0.40
N ARG A 100 17.86 0.26 0.29
CA ARG A 100 19.28 0.47 0.59
C ARG A 100 20.10 -0.13 -0.54
N MET A 101 20.90 0.71 -1.18
CA MET A 101 22.02 0.23 -1.98
C MET A 101 23.28 0.42 -1.15
N SER A 102 24.06 -0.65 -1.02
CA SER A 102 25.39 -0.66 -0.41
C SER A 102 26.41 -0.04 -1.35
#